data_AF-A0A959DBI2-F1
#
_entry.id   AF-A0A959DBI2-F1
#
_cell.length_a   1.000
_cell.length_b   1.000
_cell.length_c   1.000
_cell.angle_alpha   90.00
_cell.angle_beta   90.00
_cell.angle_gamma   90.00
#
_symmetry.space_group_name_H-M   'P 1'
#
loop_
_entity.id
_entity.type
_entity.pdbx_description
1 polymer ?
#
loop_
_entity_poly.entity_id
_entity_poly.type
_entity_poly.pdbx_seq_one_letter_code
_entity_poly.pdbx_strand_id
1 'polypeptide(L)' 'MSDVNKLEDHSPMPYGKYQGKAMEDVPAGYLIWLYDNARASPAVARYVKDNMDVLQKEIKEGGSK' A
#
# COMPACT_ATOMS: atom_id res chain seq x y z
N MET A 1 7.00 -16.60 15.62
CA MET A 1 7.55 -16.27 14.29
C MET A 1 6.98 -14.93 13.88
N SER A 2 7.82 -13.90 13.70
CA SER A 2 7.40 -12.70 12.98
C SER A 2 7.28 -13.08 11.51
N ASP A 3 6.12 -12.89 10.88
CA ASP A 3 5.95 -13.17 9.46
C ASP A 3 6.89 -12.26 8.66
N VAL A 4 8.04 -12.78 8.22
CA VAL A 4 9.10 -12.03 7.50
C VAL A 4 8.60 -11.37 6.20
N ASN A 5 7.40 -11.75 5.73
CA ASN A 5 6.79 -11.24 4.51
C ASN A 5 5.59 -10.29 4.73
N LYS A 6 5.26 -9.93 5.97
CA LYS A 6 4.19 -8.95 6.24
C LYS A 6 4.78 -7.54 6.17
N LEU A 7 4.18 -6.68 5.35
CA LEU A 7 4.47 -5.25 5.34
C LEU A 7 3.60 -4.55 6.37
N GLU A 8 4.19 -3.55 7.03
CA GLU A 8 3.55 -2.63 7.97
C GLU A 8 3.79 -1.20 7.49
N ASP A 9 3.16 -0.21 8.13
CA ASP A 9 3.17 1.20 7.74
C ASP A 9 4.58 1.76 7.49
N HIS A 10 5.52 1.44 8.38
CA HIS A 10 6.93 1.87 8.27
C HIS A 10 7.81 0.96 7.40
N SER A 11 7.26 -0.15 6.87
CA SER A 11 8.01 -1.01 5.97
C SER A 11 8.32 -0.25 4.67
N PRO A 12 9.52 -0.39 4.10
CA PRO A 12 9.83 0.25 2.83
C PRO A 12 9.08 -0.44 1.69
N MET A 13 8.49 0.34 0.78
CA MET A 13 7.90 -0.12 -0.46
C MET A 13 8.97 -0.89 -1.26
N PRO A 14 8.72 -2.15 -1.64
CA PRO A 14 9.77 -3.02 -2.16
C PRO A 14 10.22 -2.70 -3.59
N TYR A 15 9.41 -2.00 -4.39
CA TYR A 15 9.69 -1.74 -5.81
C TYR A 15 8.89 -0.56 -6.37
N GLY A 16 9.17 -0.23 -7.64
CA GLY A 16 8.42 0.76 -8.41
C GLY A 16 8.84 2.21 -8.09
N LYS A 17 8.01 3.17 -8.51
CA LYS A 17 8.32 4.61 -8.38
C LYS A 17 8.51 5.06 -6.92
N TYR A 18 7.85 4.40 -5.98
CA TYR A 18 7.88 4.74 -4.55
C TYR A 18 8.82 3.82 -3.75
N GLN A 19 9.68 3.04 -4.41
CA GLN A 19 10.61 2.13 -3.74
C GLN A 19 11.40 2.83 -2.63
N GLY A 20 11.50 2.16 -1.47
CA GLY A 20 12.20 2.67 -0.29
C GLY A 20 11.39 3.64 0.57
N LYS A 21 10.24 4.14 0.09
CA LYS A 21 9.32 4.96 0.89
C LYS A 21 8.52 4.08 1.85
N ALA A 22 8.21 4.56 3.05
CA ALA A 22 7.32 3.86 3.98
C ALA A 22 5.95 3.59 3.33
N MET A 23 5.32 2.45 3.63
CA MET A 23 4.03 2.06 3.03
C MET A 23 2.93 3.09 3.28
N GLU A 24 2.86 3.68 4.47
CA GLU A 24 1.90 4.74 4.83
C GLU A 24 2.08 6.02 4.00
N ASP A 25 3.31 6.28 3.57
CA ASP A 25 3.65 7.44 2.77
C ASP A 25 3.39 7.22 1.27
N VAL A 26 3.12 6.00 0.83
CA VAL A 26 2.79 5.70 -0.57
C VAL A 26 1.35 6.13 -0.83
N PRO A 27 1.05 6.89 -1.90
CA PRO A 27 -0.32 7.34 -2.16
C PRO A 27 -1.31 6.17 -2.22
N ALA A 28 -2.38 6.23 -1.44
CA ALA A 28 -3.41 5.18 -1.37
C ALA A 28 -3.97 4.81 -2.75
N GLY A 29 -4.21 5.80 -3.61
CA GLY A 29 -4.65 5.56 -4.99
C GLY A 29 -3.68 4.73 -5.82
N TYR A 30 -2.38 4.87 -5.60
CA TYR A 30 -1.36 4.05 -6.26
C TYR A 30 -1.37 2.61 -5.74
N LEU A 31 -1.48 2.43 -4.42
CA LEU A 31 -1.55 1.12 -3.78
C LEU A 31 -2.79 0.32 -4.24
N ILE A 32 -3.96 0.96 -4.26
CA ILE A 32 -5.19 0.34 -4.76
C ILE A 32 -5.07 0.03 -6.25
N TRP A 33 -4.54 0.95 -7.07
CA TRP A 33 -4.34 0.69 -8.50
C TRP A 33 -3.43 -0.52 -8.76
N LEU A 34 -2.36 -0.71 -7.97
CA LEU A 34 -1.51 -1.90 -8.08
C LEU A 34 -2.29 -3.18 -7.76
N TYR A 35 -3.13 -3.15 -6.73
CA TYR A 35 -3.96 -4.28 -6.31
C TYR A 35 -4.97 -4.65 -7.40
N ASP A 36 -5.77 -3.68 -7.87
CA ASP A 36 -6.83 -3.89 -8.87
C ASP A 36 -6.30 -4.37 -10.23
N ASN A 37 -5.07 -3.98 -10.58
CA ASN A 37 -4.45 -4.36 -11.85
C ASN A 37 -3.57 -5.61 -11.74
N ALA A 38 -3.63 -6.35 -10.63
CA ALA A 38 -2.79 -7.53 -10.37
C ALA A 38 -1.27 -7.25 -10.56
N ARG A 39 -0.86 -6.02 -10.23
CA ARG A 39 0.53 -5.53 -10.28
C ARG A 39 1.19 -5.48 -8.90
N ALA A 40 0.43 -5.73 -7.84
CA ALA A 40 0.94 -5.87 -6.49
C ALA A 40 1.69 -7.21 -6.31
N SER A 41 2.86 -7.19 -5.68
CA SER A 41 3.47 -8.42 -5.15
C SER A 41 2.59 -9.02 -4.06
N PRO A 42 2.72 -10.31 -3.72
CA PRO A 42 1.91 -10.93 -2.67
C PRO A 42 1.96 -10.17 -1.33
N ALA A 43 3.11 -9.61 -0.97
CA ALA A 43 3.29 -8.83 0.27
C ALA A 43 2.55 -7.48 0.21
N VAL A 44 2.67 -6.75 -0.91
CA VAL A 44 1.95 -5.48 -1.13
C VAL A 44 0.45 -5.72 -1.20
N ALA A 45 0.01 -6.78 -1.90
CA ALA A 45 -1.41 -7.12 -2.04
C ALA A 45 -2.05 -7.45 -0.68
N ARG A 46 -1.32 -8.15 0.20
CA ARG A 46 -1.78 -8.41 1.57
C ARG A 46 -1.90 -7.12 2.37
N TYR A 47 -0.90 -6.25 2.33
CA TYR A 47 -0.96 -4.95 3.00
C TYR A 47 -2.17 -4.11 2.53
N VAL A 48 -2.39 -4.02 1.22
CA VAL A 48 -3.54 -3.28 0.67
C VAL A 48 -4.86 -3.90 1.09
N LYS A 49 -4.95 -5.24 1.10
CA LYS A 49 -6.16 -5.95 1.53
C LYS A 49 -6.45 -5.72 3.02
N ASP A 50 -5.41 -5.77 3.86
CA ASP A 50 -5.52 -5.61 5.31
C ASP A 50 -5.88 -4.16 5.71
N ASN A 51 -5.56 -3.16 4.86
CA ASN A 51 -5.80 -1.74 5.09
C ASN A 51 -6.79 -1.10 4.08
N MET A 52 -7.58 -1.89 3.37
CA MET A 52 -8.39 -1.43 2.22
C MET A 52 -9.37 -0.31 2.59
N ASP A 53 -10.00 -0.41 3.75
CA ASP A 53 -10.96 0.56 4.28
C ASP A 53 -10.30 1.92 4.55
N VAL A 54 -9.12 1.92 5.19
CA VAL A 54 -8.34 3.12 5.46
C VAL A 54 -7.88 3.77 4.15
N LEU A 55 -7.30 2.99 3.23
CA LEU A 55 -6.82 3.48 1.94
C LEU A 55 -7.95 4.07 1.08
N GLN A 56 -9.14 3.44 1.05
CA GLN A 56 -10.29 4.02 0.35
C GLN A 56 -10.79 5.31 1.00
N LYS A 57 -10.78 5.39 2.33
CA LYS A 57 -11.13 6.61 3.06
C LYS A 57 -10.16 7.73 2.73
N GLU A 58 -8.86 7.47 2.70
CA GLU A 58 -7.83 8.44 2.31
C GLU A 58 -8.01 8.97 0.88
N ILE A 59 -8.40 8.12 -0.08
CA ILE A 59 -8.71 8.59 -1.44
C ILE A 59 -9.93 9.51 -1.44
N LYS A 60 -10.97 9.15 -0.67
CA LYS A 60 -12.21 9.93 -0.59
C LYS A 60 -11.99 11.29 0.09
N GLU A 61 -11.17 11.33 1.13
CA GLU A 61 -10.86 12.54 1.91
C GLU A 61 -9.73 13.37 1.28
N GLY A 62 -8.81 12.73 0.58
CA GLY A 62 -7.65 13.31 -0.09
C GLY A 62 -7.89 13.87 -1.49
N GLY A 63 -9.14 13.82 -2.00
CA GLY A 63 -9.55 14.52 -3.23
C GLY A 63 -9.54 16.05 -3.13
N SER A 64 -9.18 16.60 -1.95
CA SER A 64 -9.09 18.03 -1.68
C SER A 64 -7.82 18.34 -0.87
N LYS A 65 -6.65 18.42 -1.53
CA LYS A 65 -5.52 19.23 -1.08
C LYS A 65 -4.84 19.89 -2.27
#